data_AF-A0A453L4F9-F1
#
_entry.id   AF-A0A453L4F9-F1
#
_cell.length_a   1.000
_cell.length_b   1.000
_cell.length_c   1.000
_cell.angle_alpha   90.00
_cell.angle_beta   90.00
_cell.angle_gamma   90.00
#
_symmetry.space_group_name_H-M   'P 1'
#
loop_
_entity.id
_entity.type
_entity.pdbx_description
1 polymer ?
#
loop_
_entity_poly.entity_id
_entity_poly.type
_entity_poly.pdbx_seq_one_letter_code
_entity_poly.pdbx_strand_id
1 'polypeptide(L)'
;MDLLRAVMIGPQGTPYHDGLFFFDAQFPASYPARPPVLHYQSGGLELNPNLYASGRVCLSLLGTWRGDDCENWNSAQSTMLQVLISIQALVLNEKPYFNEPGFETDAKYANGQRRSLEYNDTTFQNSCRTMLYSLRRPPQHFEDLVAGHFRERGRAILAACKYYMEGNRVGSVVPGEDDEGKELEIVNAQGPSSSDVVKPEKHEGAGRRTASFKAKMEVLFEELLMEFNVKGAHTRKFCAEKLKKSQR
;
A
#
# COMPACT_ATOMS: atom_id res chain seq x y z
N MET A 1 17.51 6.63 -25.58
CA MET A 1 16.40 6.93 -24.66
C MET A 1 16.92 6.45 -23.33
N ASP A 2 17.43 7.38 -22.52
CA ASP A 2 18.44 7.04 -21.50
C ASP A 2 17.85 7.14 -20.09
N LEU A 3 16.63 7.68 -19.99
CA LEU A 3 15.86 7.84 -18.77
C LEU A 3 14.41 7.41 -19.01
N LEU A 4 13.86 6.66 -18.07
CA LEU A 4 12.45 6.27 -18.03
C LEU A 4 11.93 6.48 -16.62
N ARG A 5 10.72 7.04 -16.50
CA ARG A 5 9.98 7.09 -15.23
C ARG A 5 8.81 6.11 -15.30
N ALA A 6 8.73 5.22 -14.32
CA ALA A 6 7.60 4.32 -14.12
C ALA A 6 6.83 4.73 -12.86
N VAL A 7 5.51 4.55 -12.90
CA VAL A 7 4.65 4.64 -11.73
C VAL A 7 3.96 3.29 -11.53
N MET A 8 3.94 2.81 -10.29
CA MET A 8 3.22 1.60 -9.90
C MET A 8 2.12 1.98 -8.94
N ILE A 9 0.91 1.48 -9.22
CA ILE A 9 -0.18 1.50 -8.25
C ILE A 9 0.05 0.33 -7.29
N GLY A 10 0.00 0.61 -5.99
CA GLY A 10 0.11 -0.41 -4.96
C GLY A 10 -0.93 -1.52 -5.11
N PRO A 11 -0.54 -2.80 -5.10
CA PRO A 11 -1.47 -3.90 -5.29
C PRO A 11 -2.53 -3.99 -4.19
N GLN A 12 -3.75 -4.38 -4.55
CA GLN A 12 -4.80 -4.73 -3.59
C GLN A 12 -4.34 -5.91 -2.72
N GLY A 13 -4.81 -5.97 -1.47
CA GLY A 13 -4.42 -7.03 -0.55
C GLY A 13 -3.12 -6.76 0.21
N THR A 14 -2.44 -5.65 -0.09
CA THR A 14 -1.11 -5.32 0.47
C THR A 14 -1.16 -4.02 1.26
N PRO A 15 -0.21 -3.74 2.17
CA PRO A 15 -0.15 -2.43 2.84
C PRO A 15 0.18 -1.27 1.89
N TYR A 16 0.43 -1.54 0.60
CA TYR A 16 0.73 -0.55 -0.43
C TYR A 16 -0.52 -0.06 -1.17
N HIS A 17 -1.66 -0.74 -1.01
CA HIS A 17 -2.83 -0.58 -1.87
C HIS A 17 -3.22 0.88 -2.13
N ASP A 18 -3.58 1.17 -3.39
CA ASP A 18 -3.97 2.51 -3.88
C ASP A 18 -2.88 3.60 -3.80
N GLY A 19 -1.69 3.30 -3.26
CA GLY A 19 -0.53 4.19 -3.29
C GLY A 19 0.05 4.32 -4.70
N LEU A 20 0.73 5.44 -4.96
CA LEU A 20 1.50 5.64 -6.19
C LEU A 20 2.99 5.63 -5.84
N PHE A 21 3.75 4.74 -6.50
CA PHE A 21 5.18 4.55 -6.27
C PHE A 21 5.95 4.85 -7.55
N PHE A 22 6.79 5.89 -7.52
CA PHE A 22 7.52 6.36 -8.70
C PHE A 22 8.96 5.87 -8.70
N PHE A 23 9.40 5.38 -9.86
CA PHE A 23 10.73 4.85 -10.09
C PHE A 23 11.37 5.52 -11.31
N ASP A 24 12.57 6.04 -11.13
CA ASP A 24 13.40 6.60 -12.19
C ASP A 24 14.47 5.57 -12.60
N ALA A 25 14.44 5.16 -13.86
CA ALA A 25 15.37 4.21 -14.45
C ALA A 25 16.32 4.94 -15.40
N GLN A 26 17.63 4.82 -15.18
CA GLN A 26 18.66 5.26 -16.10
C GLN A 26 19.26 4.06 -16.82
N PHE A 27 19.27 4.10 -18.16
CA PHE A 27 19.93 3.11 -18.99
C PHE A 27 21.37 3.58 -19.25
N PRO A 28 22.40 2.92 -18.66
CA PRO A 28 23.78 3.33 -18.88
C PRO A 28 24.19 3.11 -20.34
N ALA A 29 25.27 3.75 -20.79
CA ALA A 29 25.85 3.52 -22.12
C ALA A 29 26.28 2.06 -22.38
N SER A 30 26.39 1.26 -21.31
CA SER A 30 26.67 -0.18 -21.38
C SER A 30 25.42 -1.06 -21.39
N TYR A 31 24.21 -0.50 -21.41
CA TYR A 31 22.99 -1.29 -21.54
C TYR A 31 22.91 -1.95 -22.93
N PRO A 32 22.52 -3.23 -23.07
CA PRO A 32 22.04 -4.15 -22.03
C PRO A 32 23.14 -5.00 -21.37
N ALA A 33 24.43 -4.78 -21.65
CA ALA A 33 25.51 -5.52 -20.99
C ALA A 33 25.55 -5.29 -19.46
N ARG A 34 25.07 -4.13 -18.99
CA ARG A 34 24.77 -3.86 -17.57
C ARG A 34 23.28 -3.55 -17.37
N PRO A 35 22.71 -3.85 -16.20
CA PRO A 35 21.32 -3.52 -15.89
C PRO A 35 21.09 -2.00 -15.86
N PRO A 36 19.82 -1.55 -15.96
CA PRO A 36 19.49 -0.16 -15.68
C PRO A 36 19.76 0.17 -14.20
N VAL A 37 20.06 1.44 -13.92
CA VAL A 37 20.13 1.95 -12.54
C VAL A 37 18.74 2.46 -12.16
N LEU A 38 18.16 1.91 -11.09
CA LEU A 38 16.82 2.26 -10.64
C LEU A 38 16.87 3.07 -9.34
N HIS A 39 16.08 4.14 -9.28
CA HIS A 39 15.90 4.97 -8.10
C HIS A 39 14.40 5.08 -7.76
N TYR A 40 14.04 4.76 -6.52
CA TYR A 40 12.71 4.96 -5.97
C TYR A 40 12.60 6.38 -5.41
N GLN A 41 11.54 7.12 -5.77
CA GLN A 41 11.25 8.42 -5.18
C GLN A 41 10.68 8.25 -3.77
N SER A 42 11.57 7.99 -2.81
CA SER A 42 11.23 7.61 -1.43
C SER A 42 10.62 8.73 -0.58
N GLY A 43 10.87 10.00 -0.93
CA GLY A 43 10.56 11.12 -0.04
C GLY A 43 11.24 11.04 1.33
N GLY A 44 12.34 10.27 1.45
CA GLY A 44 13.03 10.01 2.71
C GLY A 44 12.39 8.92 3.59
N LEU A 45 11.39 8.19 3.07
CA LEU A 45 10.72 7.11 3.79
C LEU A 45 11.26 5.74 3.40
N GLU A 46 11.48 4.89 4.38
CA GLU A 46 11.75 3.47 4.17
C GLU A 46 10.42 2.71 4.17
N LEU A 47 10.06 2.17 3.00
CA LEU A 47 8.73 1.60 2.76
C LEU A 47 8.73 0.07 2.73
N ASN A 48 9.89 -0.52 2.47
CA ASN A 48 10.09 -1.95 2.33
C ASN A 48 11.59 -2.24 2.57
N PRO A 49 11.99 -3.44 3.04
CA PRO A 49 13.41 -3.78 3.16
C PRO A 49 14.20 -3.65 1.84
N ASN A 50 13.51 -3.72 0.70
CA ASN A 50 14.08 -3.52 -0.62
C ASN A 50 13.93 -2.08 -1.17
N LEU A 51 13.23 -1.18 -0.47
CA LEU A 51 12.99 0.22 -0.87
C LEU A 51 13.45 1.19 0.23
N TYR A 52 14.70 1.61 0.11
CA TYR A 52 15.38 2.40 1.14
C TYR A 52 14.92 3.86 1.15
N ALA A 53 15.07 4.51 2.30
CA ALA A 53 14.86 5.95 2.44
C ALA A 53 15.74 6.80 1.49
N SER A 54 16.90 6.28 1.05
CA SER A 54 17.76 6.93 0.05
C SER A 54 17.23 6.83 -1.38
N GLY A 55 16.20 6.02 -1.62
CA GLY A 55 15.69 5.66 -2.94
C GLY A 55 16.44 4.51 -3.62
N ARG A 56 17.40 3.87 -2.92
CA ARG A 56 17.99 2.62 -3.43
C ARG A 56 16.94 1.53 -3.51
N VAL A 57 16.93 0.79 -4.62
CA VAL A 57 16.10 -0.41 -4.84
C VAL A 57 16.99 -1.64 -4.81
N CYS A 58 16.64 -2.64 -3.99
CA CYS A 58 17.36 -3.91 -3.91
C CYS A 58 16.64 -5.00 -4.72
N LEU A 59 17.28 -5.45 -5.80
CA LEU A 59 16.81 -6.55 -6.64
C LEU A 59 18.01 -7.22 -7.30
N SER A 60 18.03 -8.55 -7.38
CA SER A 60 19.09 -9.32 -8.04
C SER A 60 19.25 -8.95 -9.51
N LEU A 61 18.12 -8.77 -10.22
CA LEU A 61 18.08 -8.26 -11.60
C LEU A 61 18.74 -6.88 -11.78
N LEU A 62 18.92 -6.11 -10.71
CA LEU A 62 19.60 -4.81 -10.75
C LEU A 62 21.05 -4.88 -10.24
N GLY A 63 21.53 -6.06 -9.85
CA GLY A 63 22.84 -6.26 -9.24
C GLY A 63 22.98 -5.60 -7.86
N THR A 64 21.87 -5.20 -7.25
CA THR A 64 21.84 -4.53 -5.94
C THR A 64 21.47 -5.47 -4.79
N TRP A 65 21.09 -6.71 -5.11
CA TRP A 65 20.82 -7.80 -4.19
C TRP A 65 21.45 -9.10 -4.66
N ARG A 66 21.56 -10.09 -3.77
CA ARG A 66 22.01 -11.44 -4.12
C ARG A 66 20.87 -12.20 -4.78
N GLY A 67 21.15 -12.91 -5.86
CA GLY A 67 20.24 -13.88 -6.45
C GLY A 67 21.02 -15.03 -7.05
N ASP A 68 20.33 -16.13 -7.32
CA ASP A 68 20.88 -17.29 -8.02
C ASP A 68 21.13 -16.94 -9.50
N ASP A 69 21.91 -17.78 -10.20
CA ASP A 69 22.42 -17.47 -11.55
C ASP A 69 21.34 -16.96 -12.52
N CYS A 70 20.16 -17.58 -12.52
CA CYS A 70 19.03 -17.21 -13.40
C CYS A 70 18.23 -15.99 -12.91
N GLU A 71 18.45 -15.53 -11.69
CA GLU A 71 17.78 -14.36 -11.10
C GLU A 71 18.55 -13.06 -11.32
N ASN A 72 19.84 -13.17 -11.67
CA ASN A 72 20.70 -12.02 -11.96
C ASN A 72 20.46 -11.48 -13.38
N TRP A 73 20.87 -10.23 -13.62
CA TRP A 73 20.75 -9.60 -14.92
C TRP A 73 21.46 -10.40 -16.02
N ASN A 74 20.71 -10.78 -17.05
CA ASN A 74 21.21 -11.43 -18.25
C ASN A 74 21.03 -10.48 -19.44
N SER A 75 22.13 -10.05 -20.05
CA SER A 75 22.11 -9.07 -21.16
C SER A 75 21.35 -9.53 -22.41
N ALA A 76 21.16 -10.84 -22.59
CA ALA A 76 20.46 -11.41 -23.73
C ALA A 76 18.96 -11.64 -23.47
N GLN A 77 18.53 -11.70 -22.21
CA GLN A 77 17.16 -12.13 -21.85
C GLN A 77 16.43 -11.17 -20.92
N SER A 78 17.15 -10.41 -20.09
CA SER A 78 16.56 -9.54 -19.10
C SER A 78 15.99 -8.26 -19.72
N THR A 79 14.86 -7.80 -19.19
CA THR A 79 14.13 -6.63 -19.70
C THR A 79 13.73 -5.69 -18.58
N MET A 80 13.49 -4.42 -18.92
CA MET A 80 12.91 -3.48 -17.96
C MET A 80 11.51 -3.93 -17.49
N LEU A 81 10.74 -4.61 -18.35
CA LEU A 81 9.44 -5.18 -17.96
C LEU A 81 9.58 -6.20 -16.84
N GLN A 82 10.56 -7.10 -16.92
CA GLN A 82 10.83 -8.06 -15.84
C GLN A 82 11.21 -7.35 -14.53
N VAL A 83 12.04 -6.30 -14.59
CA VAL A 83 12.35 -5.49 -13.39
C VAL A 83 11.08 -4.92 -12.76
N LEU A 84 10.19 -4.33 -13.57
CA LEU A 84 8.94 -3.74 -13.08
C LEU A 84 8.00 -4.79 -12.48
N ILE A 85 7.86 -5.95 -13.13
CA ILE A 85 7.05 -7.07 -12.62
C ILE A 85 7.65 -7.63 -11.32
N SER A 86 8.96 -7.78 -11.24
CA SER A 86 9.63 -8.26 -10.02
C SER A 86 9.42 -7.33 -8.83
N ILE A 87 9.42 -6.00 -9.04
CA ILE A 87 9.08 -5.05 -7.97
C ILE A 87 7.62 -5.25 -7.53
N GLN A 88 6.69 -5.33 -8.47
CA GLN A 88 5.28 -5.50 -8.13
C GLN A 88 5.02 -6.82 -7.39
N ALA A 89 5.65 -7.92 -7.82
CA ALA A 89 5.42 -9.26 -7.27
C ALA A 89 6.18 -9.53 -5.97
N LEU A 90 7.46 -9.14 -5.91
CA LEU A 90 8.36 -9.51 -4.81
C LEU A 90 8.50 -8.42 -3.77
N VAL A 91 8.41 -7.14 -4.17
CA VAL A 91 8.62 -6.01 -3.25
C VAL A 91 7.29 -5.52 -2.69
N LEU A 92 6.32 -5.21 -3.54
CA LEU A 92 5.02 -4.66 -3.13
C LEU A 92 4.01 -5.75 -2.75
N ASN A 93 4.42 -6.72 -1.92
CA ASN A 93 3.64 -7.91 -1.55
C ASN A 93 2.82 -7.75 -0.24
N GLU A 94 2.03 -8.76 0.13
CA GLU A 94 1.14 -8.76 1.32
C GLU A 94 1.91 -8.69 2.65
N LYS A 95 3.11 -9.29 2.73
CA LYS A 95 3.87 -9.49 3.98
C LYS A 95 5.34 -9.03 3.82
N PRO A 96 5.57 -7.73 3.56
CA PRO A 96 6.89 -7.19 3.23
C PRO A 96 7.93 -7.31 4.35
N TYR A 97 7.52 -7.56 5.58
CA TYR A 97 8.43 -7.89 6.69
C TYR A 97 9.37 -9.06 6.36
N PHE A 98 8.88 -10.06 5.63
CA PHE A 98 9.67 -11.25 5.27
C PHE A 98 10.60 -11.02 4.08
N ASN A 99 10.62 -9.81 3.50
CA ASN A 99 11.61 -9.43 2.50
C ASN A 99 12.97 -9.11 3.15
N GLU A 100 13.02 -8.94 4.47
CA GLU A 100 14.27 -8.75 5.21
C GLU A 100 15.07 -10.06 5.21
N PRO A 101 16.33 -10.07 4.73
CA PRO A 101 17.17 -11.26 4.78
C PRO A 101 17.27 -11.87 6.18
N GLY A 102 17.08 -13.19 6.23
CA GLY A 102 17.12 -13.98 7.46
C GLY A 102 15.78 -14.07 8.19
N PHE A 103 14.75 -13.35 7.75
CA PHE A 103 13.42 -13.39 8.37
C PHE A 103 12.47 -14.34 7.62
N GLU A 104 12.91 -15.01 6.56
CA GLU A 104 12.05 -15.86 5.71
C GLU A 104 11.41 -17.01 6.53
N THR A 105 12.18 -17.57 7.46
CA THR A 105 11.70 -18.66 8.32
C THR A 105 10.79 -18.19 9.45
N ASP A 106 10.76 -16.88 9.75
CA ASP A 106 9.92 -16.30 10.79
C ASP A 106 8.43 -16.53 10.50
N ALA A 107 8.07 -16.65 9.22
CA ALA A 107 6.70 -16.91 8.79
C ALA A 107 6.10 -18.18 9.39
N LYS A 108 6.92 -19.15 9.83
CA LYS A 108 6.45 -20.39 10.46
C LYS A 108 6.04 -20.19 11.92
N TYR A 109 6.43 -19.08 12.54
CA TYR A 109 6.22 -18.82 13.96
C TYR A 109 5.16 -17.73 14.19
N ALA A 110 4.33 -17.90 15.22
CA ALA A 110 3.31 -16.92 15.61
C ALA A 110 3.90 -15.51 15.86
N ASN A 111 5.09 -15.45 16.45
CA ASN A 111 5.80 -14.18 16.67
C ASN A 111 6.24 -13.50 15.36
N GLY A 112 6.62 -14.26 14.34
CA GLY A 112 6.95 -13.72 13.03
C GLY A 112 5.71 -13.19 12.31
N GLN A 113 4.61 -13.94 12.34
CA GLN A 113 3.32 -13.47 11.81
C GLN A 113 2.86 -12.19 12.51
N ARG A 114 2.96 -12.10 13.84
CA ARG A 114 2.64 -10.87 14.58
C ARG A 114 3.51 -9.68 14.15
N ARG A 115 4.83 -9.86 14.05
CA ARG A 115 5.75 -8.80 13.58
C ARG A 115 5.43 -8.36 12.15
N SER A 116 5.05 -9.28 11.27
CA SER A 116 4.61 -8.94 9.93
C SER A 116 3.35 -8.07 9.92
N LEU A 117 2.39 -8.31 10.81
CA LEU A 117 1.20 -7.46 10.94
C LEU A 117 1.55 -6.05 11.42
N GLU A 118 2.43 -5.93 12.42
CA GLU A 118 2.93 -4.64 12.93
C GLU A 118 3.75 -3.87 11.87
N TYR A 119 4.48 -4.60 11.03
CA TYR A 119 5.19 -4.01 9.90
C TYR A 119 4.22 -3.50 8.83
N ASN A 120 3.13 -4.23 8.54
CA ASN A 120 2.09 -3.78 7.61
C ASN A 120 1.45 -2.46 8.07
N ASP A 121 1.18 -2.32 9.37
CA ASP A 121 0.68 -1.07 9.96
C ASP A 121 1.60 0.11 9.67
N THR A 122 2.91 -0.06 9.90
CA THR A 122 3.91 0.99 9.65
C THR A 122 4.05 1.28 8.15
N THR A 123 4.01 0.24 7.33
CA THR A 123 4.10 0.34 5.86
C THR A 123 2.92 1.13 5.29
N PHE A 124 1.69 0.85 5.76
CA PHE A 124 0.51 1.59 5.32
C PHE A 124 0.54 3.05 5.76
N GLN A 125 1.04 3.36 6.96
CA GLN A 125 1.29 4.76 7.37
C GLN A 125 2.26 5.47 6.42
N ASN A 126 3.36 4.80 6.05
CA ASN A 126 4.33 5.38 5.12
C ASN A 126 3.79 5.47 3.69
N SER A 127 2.91 4.55 3.28
CA SER A 127 2.17 4.62 2.02
C SER A 127 1.27 5.86 1.99
N CYS A 128 0.50 6.11 3.05
CA CYS A 128 -0.31 7.32 3.21
C CYS A 128 0.54 8.60 3.16
N ARG A 129 1.71 8.62 3.80
CA ARG A 129 2.65 9.75 3.71
C ARG A 129 3.17 9.96 2.28
N THR A 130 3.44 8.88 1.57
CA THR A 130 3.89 8.92 0.16
C THR A 130 2.79 9.47 -0.75
N MET A 131 1.51 9.12 -0.50
CA MET A 131 0.36 9.73 -1.19
C MET A 131 0.31 11.24 -0.95
N LEU A 132 0.44 11.70 0.30
CA LEU A 132 0.47 13.12 0.64
C LEU A 132 1.63 13.85 -0.05
N TYR A 133 2.83 13.26 -0.05
CA TYR A 133 3.98 13.81 -0.76
C TYR A 133 3.67 13.99 -2.24
N SER A 134 3.12 12.97 -2.90
CA SER A 134 2.78 13.00 -4.33
C SER A 134 1.66 13.99 -4.65
N LEU A 135 0.66 14.14 -3.77
CA LEU A 135 -0.42 15.13 -3.93
C LEU A 135 0.08 16.58 -3.85
N ARG A 136 1.01 16.83 -2.93
CA ARG A 136 1.59 18.15 -2.66
C ARG A 136 2.68 18.53 -3.65
N ARG A 137 3.45 17.54 -4.11
CA ARG A 137 4.57 17.70 -5.05
C ARG A 137 4.56 16.55 -6.06
N PRO A 138 3.60 16.54 -7.00
CA PRO A 138 3.54 15.51 -8.03
C PRO A 138 4.82 15.50 -8.87
N PRO A 139 5.34 14.34 -9.27
CA PRO A 139 6.46 14.27 -10.19
C PRO A 139 6.11 14.95 -11.51
N GLN A 140 7.09 15.65 -12.08
CA GLN A 140 6.93 16.35 -13.35
C GLN A 140 6.35 15.42 -14.42
N HIS A 141 5.33 15.90 -15.14
CA HIS A 141 4.57 15.18 -16.18
C HIS A 141 3.63 14.07 -15.69
N PHE A 142 3.46 13.92 -14.37
CA PHE A 142 2.51 12.98 -13.76
C PHE A 142 1.42 13.69 -12.94
N GLU A 143 1.32 15.02 -13.04
CA GLU A 143 0.38 15.84 -12.27
C GLU A 143 -1.08 15.37 -12.47
N ASP A 144 -1.48 15.16 -13.72
CA ASP A 144 -2.83 14.72 -14.07
C ASP A 144 -3.09 13.28 -13.64
N LEU A 145 -2.10 12.39 -13.74
CA LEU A 145 -2.21 11.00 -13.28
C LEU A 145 -2.41 10.94 -11.77
N VAL A 146 -1.61 11.70 -11.01
CA VAL A 146 -1.73 11.79 -9.55
C VAL A 146 -3.08 12.36 -9.15
N ALA A 147 -3.49 13.48 -9.76
CA ALA A 147 -4.76 14.12 -9.45
C ALA A 147 -5.96 13.24 -9.81
N GLY A 148 -5.94 12.61 -10.98
CA GLY A 148 -6.99 11.70 -11.45
C GLY A 148 -7.12 10.46 -10.57
N HIS A 149 -6.02 9.77 -10.31
CA HIS A 149 -5.99 8.58 -9.46
C HIS A 149 -6.55 8.86 -8.06
N PHE A 150 -6.08 9.91 -7.39
CA PHE A 150 -6.55 10.21 -6.04
C PHE A 150 -7.94 10.86 -5.99
N ARG A 151 -8.42 11.46 -7.09
CA ARG A 151 -9.82 11.86 -7.21
C ARG A 151 -10.74 10.64 -7.21
N GLU A 152 -10.38 9.60 -7.94
CA GLU A 152 -11.16 8.35 -8.06
C GLU A 152 -11.02 7.48 -6.81
N ARG A 153 -9.80 7.31 -6.29
CA ARG A 153 -9.50 6.39 -5.19
C ARG A 153 -9.59 7.02 -3.80
N GLY A 154 -9.66 8.34 -3.68
CA GLY A 154 -9.63 9.05 -2.40
C GLY A 154 -10.71 8.58 -1.41
N ARG A 155 -11.93 8.30 -1.89
CA ARG A 155 -13.01 7.73 -1.04
C ARG A 155 -12.62 6.37 -0.47
N ALA A 156 -12.10 5.47 -1.30
CA ALA A 156 -11.71 4.12 -0.90
C ALA A 156 -10.52 4.15 0.09
N ILE A 157 -9.54 5.03 -0.15
CA ILE A 157 -8.38 5.21 0.75
C ILE A 157 -8.85 5.68 2.13
N LEU A 158 -9.72 6.69 2.19
CA LEU A 158 -10.26 7.19 3.47
C LEU A 158 -11.09 6.14 4.21
N ALA A 159 -11.88 5.33 3.50
CA ALA A 159 -12.60 4.20 4.06
C ALA A 159 -11.63 3.16 4.65
N ALA A 160 -10.57 2.80 3.93
CA ALA A 160 -9.54 1.90 4.42
C ALA A 160 -8.84 2.44 5.67
N CYS A 161 -8.47 3.73 5.70
CA CYS A 161 -7.88 4.36 6.88
C CYS A 161 -8.77 4.19 8.12
N LYS A 162 -10.08 4.47 8.01
CA LYS A 162 -11.03 4.26 9.12
C LYS A 162 -11.13 2.81 9.54
N TYR A 163 -11.36 1.94 8.57
CA TYR A 163 -11.52 0.51 8.80
C TYR A 163 -10.31 -0.08 9.53
N TYR A 164 -9.10 0.37 9.19
CA TYR A 164 -7.88 -0.06 9.88
C TYR A 164 -7.71 0.59 11.26
N MET A 165 -8.14 1.84 11.45
CA MET A 165 -8.16 2.49 12.78
C MET A 165 -9.12 1.83 13.77
N GLU A 166 -10.14 1.12 13.28
CA GLU A 166 -11.09 0.33 14.09
C GLU A 166 -10.51 -1.04 14.52
N GLY A 167 -9.34 -1.41 14.01
CA GLY A 167 -8.63 -2.63 14.40
C GLY A 167 -8.50 -3.67 13.29
N ASN A 168 -9.19 -3.52 12.15
CA ASN A 168 -9.21 -4.53 11.07
C ASN A 168 -7.92 -4.59 10.25
N ARG A 169 -7.38 -5.80 9.99
CA ARG A 169 -6.05 -6.03 9.40
C ARG A 169 -5.76 -5.17 8.16
N VAL A 170 -4.61 -4.48 8.14
CA VAL A 170 -4.15 -3.75 6.94
C VAL A 170 -3.98 -4.71 5.76
N GLY A 171 -4.52 -4.31 4.61
CA GLY A 171 -4.54 -5.13 3.39
C GLY A 171 -5.75 -6.06 3.31
N SER A 172 -6.61 -6.15 4.34
CA SER A 172 -7.86 -6.90 4.21
C SER A 172 -8.88 -6.13 3.36
N VAL A 173 -9.89 -6.86 2.87
CA VAL A 173 -11.01 -6.28 2.12
C VAL A 173 -11.76 -5.29 3.01
N VAL A 174 -11.92 -4.07 2.51
CA VAL A 174 -12.72 -3.03 3.16
C VAL A 174 -14.16 -3.17 2.66
N PRO A 175 -15.16 -3.34 3.54
CA PRO A 175 -16.55 -3.39 3.14
C PRO A 175 -16.94 -2.17 2.32
N GLY A 176 -17.71 -2.38 1.24
CA GLY A 176 -18.25 -1.27 0.47
C GLY A 176 -19.25 -0.49 1.33
N GLU A 177 -19.17 0.83 1.35
CA GLU A 177 -20.11 1.66 2.12
C GLU A 177 -21.57 1.55 1.63
N ASP A 178 -21.81 0.96 0.46
CA ASP A 178 -23.15 0.69 -0.08
C ASP A 178 -23.80 -0.57 0.55
N ASP A 179 -23.04 -1.36 1.32
CA ASP A 179 -23.51 -2.57 2.02
C ASP A 179 -23.95 -2.28 3.47
N GLU A 180 -23.53 -1.16 4.07
CA GLU A 180 -23.98 -0.73 5.42
C GLU A 180 -25.50 -0.47 5.49
N GLY A 181 -26.17 -0.31 4.35
CA GLY A 181 -27.62 -0.11 4.25
C GLY A 181 -28.45 -1.40 4.25
N LYS A 182 -27.84 -2.59 4.11
CA LYS A 182 -28.58 -3.86 4.00
C LYS A 182 -28.67 -4.66 5.30
N GLU A 183 -27.86 -4.33 6.30
CA GLU A 183 -27.86 -5.05 7.59
C GLU A 183 -29.05 -4.68 8.50
N LEU A 184 -29.81 -3.63 8.17
CA LEU A 184 -30.94 -3.15 8.97
C LEU A 184 -32.32 -3.67 8.53
N GLU A 185 -32.45 -4.34 7.37
CA GLU A 185 -33.74 -4.88 6.90
C GLU A 185 -33.97 -6.37 7.24
N ILE A 186 -32.94 -7.10 7.67
CA ILE A 186 -33.06 -8.55 7.90
C ILE A 186 -33.66 -8.89 9.28
N VAL A 187 -33.77 -7.94 10.20
CA VAL A 187 -34.22 -8.20 11.57
C VAL A 187 -35.75 -8.33 11.73
N ASN A 188 -36.54 -8.05 10.68
CA ASN A 188 -38.02 -8.00 10.78
C ASN A 188 -38.80 -9.01 9.92
N ALA A 189 -38.16 -10.08 9.43
CA ALA A 189 -38.90 -11.17 8.79
C ALA A 189 -38.52 -12.53 9.41
N GLN A 190 -39.32 -12.98 10.38
CA GLN A 190 -39.26 -14.35 10.88
C GLN A 190 -40.04 -15.31 9.97
N GLY A 191 -39.35 -16.35 9.52
CA GLY A 191 -39.90 -17.61 9.00
C GLY A 191 -38.77 -18.65 8.97
N PRO A 192 -38.98 -19.90 9.43
CA PRO A 192 -37.89 -20.85 9.62
C PRO A 192 -37.54 -21.49 8.27
N SER A 193 -36.33 -21.24 7.78
CA SER A 193 -35.77 -22.04 6.68
C SER A 193 -34.29 -22.27 6.90
N SER A 194 -33.96 -23.55 7.01
CA SER A 194 -32.61 -24.10 7.12
C SER A 194 -31.78 -23.70 5.90
N SER A 195 -30.82 -22.81 6.10
CA SER A 195 -29.64 -22.71 5.24
C SER A 195 -28.47 -22.25 6.10
N ASP A 196 -27.37 -22.98 5.99
CA ASP A 196 -26.13 -22.74 6.74
C ASP A 196 -25.58 -21.35 6.44
N VAL A 197 -25.93 -20.38 7.29
CA VAL A 197 -25.28 -19.08 7.32
C VAL A 197 -23.93 -19.28 7.99
N VAL A 198 -22.88 -19.41 7.16
CA VAL A 198 -21.49 -19.29 7.60
C VAL A 198 -21.34 -17.92 8.24
N LYS A 199 -21.27 -17.89 9.57
CA LYS A 199 -20.92 -16.70 10.34
C LYS A 199 -19.51 -16.25 9.91
N PRO A 200 -19.25 -14.93 9.76
CA PRO A 200 -17.88 -14.47 9.57
C PRO A 200 -17.08 -14.87 10.80
N GLU A 201 -16.08 -15.72 10.59
CA GLU A 201 -15.11 -16.06 11.63
C GLU A 201 -14.48 -14.76 12.12
N LYS A 202 -14.66 -14.44 13.41
CA LYS A 202 -13.80 -13.48 14.06
C LYS A 202 -12.39 -14.07 14.00
N HIS A 203 -11.57 -13.58 13.09
CA HIS A 203 -10.16 -13.95 13.06
C HIS A 203 -9.51 -13.59 14.40
N GLU A 204 -9.29 -14.61 15.23
CA GLU A 204 -8.49 -14.56 16.44
C GLU A 204 -7.04 -14.27 16.07
N GLY A 205 -6.73 -12.99 15.89
CA GLY A 205 -5.41 -12.53 15.51
C GLY A 205 -5.25 -11.02 15.54
N ALA A 206 -6.23 -10.28 16.06
CA ALA A 206 -6.08 -8.86 16.34
C ALA A 206 -5.11 -8.68 17.51
N GLY A 207 -3.80 -8.82 17.23
CA GLY A 207 -2.77 -8.30 18.10
C GLY A 207 -3.14 -6.87 18.47
N ARG A 208 -3.10 -6.55 19.76
CA ARG A 208 -3.53 -5.26 20.30
C ARG A 208 -2.76 -4.15 19.57
N ARG A 209 -3.39 -3.54 18.56
CA ARG A 209 -2.74 -2.45 17.82
C ARG A 209 -2.36 -1.35 18.79
N THR A 210 -1.17 -0.80 18.58
CA THR A 210 -0.66 0.22 19.49
C THR A 210 -1.54 1.46 19.40
N ALA A 211 -1.82 2.09 20.54
CA ALA A 211 -2.48 3.41 20.54
C ALA A 211 -1.72 4.43 19.66
N SER A 212 -0.40 4.24 19.52
CA SER A 212 0.47 4.99 18.62
C SER A 212 0.08 4.85 17.14
N PHE A 213 -0.31 3.65 16.68
CA PHE A 213 -0.77 3.47 15.31
C PHE A 213 -2.00 4.32 15.01
N LYS A 214 -3.02 4.21 15.88
CA LYS A 214 -4.28 4.93 15.72
C LYS A 214 -4.06 6.44 15.72
N ALA A 215 -3.32 6.96 16.69
CA ALA A 215 -3.04 8.39 16.79
C ALA A 215 -2.31 8.95 15.55
N LYS A 216 -1.31 8.22 15.02
CA LYS A 216 -0.61 8.61 13.78
C LYS A 216 -1.54 8.55 12.56
N MET A 217 -2.40 7.53 12.48
CA MET A 217 -3.36 7.40 11.39
C MET A 217 -4.46 8.47 11.42
N GLU A 218 -4.89 8.92 12.60
CA GLU A 218 -5.86 10.02 12.72
C GLU A 218 -5.30 11.31 12.11
N VAL A 219 -4.03 11.63 12.38
CA VAL A 219 -3.36 12.79 11.75
C VAL A 219 -3.29 12.63 10.23
N LEU A 220 -2.84 11.47 9.74
CA LEU A 220 -2.72 11.20 8.30
C LEU A 220 -4.08 11.23 7.60
N PHE A 221 -5.13 10.71 8.24
CA PHE A 221 -6.49 10.72 7.74
C PHE A 221 -6.99 12.14 7.52
N GLU A 222 -6.74 13.04 8.46
CA GLU A 222 -7.16 14.45 8.35
C GLU A 222 -6.41 15.19 7.24
N GLU A 223 -5.11 14.96 7.10
CA GLU A 223 -4.32 15.52 6.00
C GLU A 223 -4.79 14.99 4.64
N LEU A 224 -5.01 13.68 4.52
CA LEU A 224 -5.49 13.04 3.29
C LEU A 224 -6.89 13.53 2.92
N LEU A 225 -7.79 13.64 3.90
CA LEU A 225 -9.14 14.15 3.68
C LEU A 225 -9.12 15.56 3.09
N MET A 226 -8.25 16.42 3.62
CA MET A 226 -8.07 17.78 3.11
C MET A 226 -7.54 17.78 1.67
N GLU A 227 -6.43 17.06 1.40
CA GLU A 227 -5.83 17.03 0.06
C GLU A 227 -6.75 16.39 -0.98
N PHE A 228 -7.41 15.28 -0.65
CA PHE A 228 -8.37 14.62 -1.55
C PHE A 228 -9.56 15.51 -1.87
N ASN A 229 -10.08 16.25 -0.88
CA ASN A 229 -11.16 17.21 -1.11
C ASN A 229 -10.72 18.34 -2.07
N VAL A 230 -9.49 18.86 -1.90
CA VAL A 230 -8.91 19.87 -2.81
C VAL A 230 -8.75 19.32 -4.24
N LYS A 231 -8.39 18.05 -4.41
CA LYS A 231 -8.29 17.40 -5.74
C LYS A 231 -9.63 16.93 -6.32
N GLY A 232 -10.75 17.17 -5.62
CA GLY A 232 -12.10 16.92 -6.09
C GLY A 232 -12.61 15.49 -5.86
N ALA A 233 -12.00 14.73 -4.95
CA ALA A 233 -12.50 13.41 -4.58
C ALA A 233 -13.85 13.50 -3.85
N HIS A 234 -14.67 12.47 -3.95
CA HIS A 234 -15.97 12.40 -3.28
C HIS A 234 -15.84 12.14 -1.77
N THR A 235 -15.62 13.21 -0.98
CA THR A 235 -15.31 13.13 0.46
C THR A 235 -16.42 13.65 1.39
N ARG A 236 -17.57 14.08 0.85
CA ARG A 236 -18.63 14.78 1.60
C ARG A 236 -19.06 14.06 2.89
N LYS A 237 -19.22 12.73 2.87
CA LYS A 237 -19.58 11.91 4.04
C LYS A 237 -18.57 12.08 5.18
N PHE A 238 -17.28 11.97 4.86
CA PHE A 238 -16.18 12.12 5.81
C PHE A 238 -16.13 13.53 6.41
N CYS A 239 -16.29 14.57 5.59
CA CYS A 239 -16.36 15.95 6.06
C CYS A 239 -17.55 16.17 7.02
N ALA A 240 -18.73 15.62 6.71
CA ALA A 240 -19.92 15.76 7.53
C ALA A 240 -19.79 15.05 8.89
N GLU A 241 -19.21 13.85 8.91
CA GLU A 241 -18.94 13.13 10.16
C GLU A 241 -17.94 13.85 11.06
N LYS A 242 -16.90 14.47 10.48
CA LYS A 242 -15.95 15.29 11.22
C LYS A 242 -16.63 16.47 11.91
N LEU A 243 -17.51 17.19 11.20
CA LEU A 243 -18.26 18.31 11.77
C LEU A 243 -19.14 17.88 12.95
N LYS A 244 -19.78 16.70 12.85
CA LYS A 244 -20.59 16.13 13.94
C LYS A 244 -19.75 15.79 15.18
N LYS A 245 -18.52 15.30 15.00
CA LYS A 245 -17.60 15.02 16.12
C LYS A 245 -17.09 16.30 16.80
N SER A 246 -16.85 17.38 16.04
CA SER A 246 -16.41 18.66 16.62
C SER A 246 -17.49 19.43 17.40
N GLN A 247 -18.76 19.02 17.28
CA GLN A 247 -19.90 19.63 17.97
C GLN A 247 -20.31 18.89 19.26
N ARG A 248 -19.62 17.80 19.60
CA ARG A 248 -19.81 17.02 20.83
C ARG A 248 -18.68 17.29 21.80
#